data_AF-A0A345CY38-F1
#
_entry.id   AF-A0A345CY38-F1
#
_cell.length_a   1.000
_cell.length_b   1.000
_cell.length_c   1.000
_cell.angle_alpha   90.00
_cell.angle_beta   90.00
_cell.angle_gamma   90.00
#
_symmetry.space_group_name_H-M   'P 1'
#
loop_
_entity.id
_entity.type
_entity.pdbx_description
1 polymer ?
#
loop_
_entity_poly.entity_id
_entity_poly.type
_entity_poly.pdbx_seq_one_letter_code
_entity_poly.pdbx_strand_id
1 'polypeptide(L)'
;MNIFEIEQRLAENGFRAKDIAALRMQAEKSGSTYPALLKELSIRFVAALILVIILSIVWVYTFIYKDNLAIASYSITMLIIAPIFYIFTPMKLGYKAFRYSRKK
;
A
#
# COMPACT_ATOMS: atom_id res chain seq x y z
N MET A 1 -25.26 -9.06 4.61
CA MET A 1 -24.25 -8.78 5.66
C MET A 1 -24.37 -7.32 6.00
N ASN A 2 -24.63 -6.99 7.26
CA ASN A 2 -24.93 -5.62 7.66
C ASN A 2 -23.63 -4.80 7.74
N ILE A 3 -23.64 -3.51 7.41
CA ILE A 3 -22.43 -2.66 7.38
C ILE A 3 -21.71 -2.70 8.75
N PHE A 4 -22.48 -2.67 9.83
CA PHE A 4 -21.98 -2.74 11.20
C PHE A 4 -21.22 -4.03 11.50
N GLU A 5 -21.67 -5.19 10.98
CA GLU A 5 -20.97 -6.47 11.14
C GLU A 5 -19.64 -6.50 10.39
N ILE A 6 -19.56 -5.80 9.25
CA ILE A 6 -18.32 -5.69 8.46
C ILE A 6 -17.31 -4.82 9.20
N GLU A 7 -17.75 -3.67 9.72
CA GLU A 7 -16.93 -2.76 10.50
C GLU A 7 -16.42 -3.42 11.79
N GLN A 8 -17.26 -4.20 12.47
CA GLN A 8 -16.86 -4.98 13.65
C GLN A 8 -15.78 -6.02 13.31
N ARG A 9 -15.97 -6.81 12.24
CA ARG A 9 -14.94 -7.77 11.79
C ARG A 9 -13.64 -7.08 11.37
N LEU A 10 -13.72 -5.89 10.79
CA LEU A 10 -12.53 -5.08 10.45
C LEU A 10 -11.80 -4.62 11.73
N ALA A 11 -12.55 -4.15 12.74
CA ALA A 11 -12.00 -3.74 14.02
C ALA A 11 -11.33 -4.92 14.75
N GLU A 12 -11.97 -6.09 14.78
CA GLU A 12 -11.44 -7.33 15.34
C GLU A 12 -10.15 -7.80 14.64
N ASN A 13 -9.98 -7.46 13.36
CA ASN A 13 -8.78 -7.76 12.58
C ASN A 13 -7.70 -6.67 12.65
N GLY A 14 -7.85 -5.68 13.54
CA GLY A 14 -6.82 -4.66 13.82
C GLY A 14 -6.90 -3.41 12.93
N PHE A 15 -8.00 -3.18 12.23
CA PHE A 15 -8.29 -1.88 11.62
C PHE A 15 -8.65 -0.89 12.73
N ARG A 16 -8.03 0.30 12.71
CA ARG A 16 -8.38 1.37 13.67
C ARG A 16 -9.65 2.06 13.16
N ALA A 17 -10.37 2.72 14.06
CA ALA A 17 -11.57 3.49 13.71
C ALA A 17 -11.34 4.49 12.54
N LYS A 18 -10.16 5.12 12.48
CA LYS A 18 -9.76 5.99 11.36
C LYS A 18 -9.61 5.26 10.01
N ASP A 19 -9.19 4.00 10.03
CA ASP A 19 -9.04 3.19 8.81
C ASP A 19 -10.42 2.77 8.31
N ILE A 20 -11.34 2.46 9.24
CA ILE A 20 -12.75 2.13 8.94
C ILE A 20 -13.49 3.36 8.41
N ALA A 21 -13.30 4.53 9.02
CA ALA A 21 -13.87 5.79 8.54
C ALA A 21 -13.37 6.16 7.14
N ALA A 22 -12.08 5.96 6.86
CA ALA A 22 -11.52 6.17 5.52
C ALA A 22 -12.14 5.20 4.49
N LEU A 23 -12.27 3.91 4.84
CA LEU A 23 -12.94 2.93 3.99
C LEU A 23 -14.41 3.28 3.74
N ARG A 24 -15.12 3.77 4.77
CA ARG A 24 -16.52 4.21 4.66
C ARG A 24 -16.68 5.40 3.73
N MET A 25 -15.87 6.43 3.88
CA MET A 25 -15.85 7.59 2.96
C MET A 25 -15.58 7.13 1.52
N GLN A 26 -14.67 6.19 1.33
CA GLN A 26 -14.32 5.69 0.01
C GLN A 26 -15.43 4.80 -0.58
N ALA A 27 -16.11 4.01 0.25
CA ALA A 27 -17.28 3.21 -0.13
C ALA A 27 -18.46 4.09 -0.55
N GLU A 28 -18.75 5.15 0.20
CA GLU A 28 -19.76 6.16 -0.15
C GLU A 28 -19.39 6.87 -1.45
N LYS A 29 -18.13 7.29 -1.61
CA LYS A 29 -17.68 8.02 -2.80
C LYS A 29 -17.64 7.16 -4.07
N SER A 30 -17.37 5.86 -3.95
CA SER A 30 -17.26 4.93 -5.07
C SER A 30 -18.54 4.11 -5.32
N GLY A 31 -19.58 4.24 -4.49
CA GLY A 31 -20.78 3.40 -4.57
C GLY A 31 -20.49 1.90 -4.41
N SER A 32 -19.36 1.56 -3.78
CA SER A 32 -18.73 0.24 -3.77
C SER A 32 -18.83 -0.40 -2.39
N THR A 33 -18.94 -1.72 -2.32
CA THR A 33 -19.00 -2.44 -1.03
C THR A 33 -17.60 -2.54 -0.40
N TYR A 34 -17.51 -2.43 0.93
CA TYR A 34 -16.26 -2.57 1.71
C TYR A 34 -15.31 -3.69 1.24
N PRO A 35 -15.76 -4.93 0.95
CA PRO A 35 -14.87 -6.01 0.50
C PRO A 35 -14.25 -5.76 -0.87
N ALA A 36 -14.98 -5.11 -1.78
CA ALA A 36 -14.48 -4.79 -3.13
C ALA A 36 -13.37 -3.73 -3.04
N LEU A 37 -13.59 -2.69 -2.23
CA LEU A 37 -12.60 -1.66 -1.91
C LEU A 37 -11.34 -2.26 -1.26
N LEU A 38 -11.51 -3.14 -0.28
CA LEU A 38 -10.39 -3.83 0.36
C LEU A 38 -9.61 -4.71 -0.63
N LYS A 39 -10.31 -5.42 -1.52
CA LYS A 39 -9.68 -6.24 -2.55
C LYS A 39 -8.87 -5.38 -3.51
N GLU A 40 -9.44 -4.29 -4.00
CA GLU A 40 -8.76 -3.36 -4.90
C GLU A 40 -7.54 -2.72 -4.24
N LEU A 41 -7.67 -2.32 -2.98
CA LEU A 41 -6.58 -1.76 -2.19
C LEU A 41 -5.46 -2.79 -1.95
N SER A 42 -5.81 -4.05 -1.73
CA SER A 42 -4.83 -5.14 -1.58
C SER A 42 -4.06 -5.44 -2.87
N ILE A 43 -4.72 -5.38 -4.03
CA ILE A 43 -4.08 -5.57 -5.35
C ILE A 43 -3.13 -4.41 -5.64
N ARG A 44 -3.59 -3.17 -5.43
CA ARG A 44 -2.75 -1.96 -5.60
C ARG A 44 -1.54 -1.99 -4.67
N PHE A 45 -1.71 -2.51 -3.46
CA PHE A 45 -0.62 -2.69 -2.51
C PHE A 45 0.41 -3.74 -2.98
N VAL A 46 -0.04 -4.90 -3.45
CA VAL A 46 0.86 -5.94 -3.97
C VAL A 46 1.62 -5.43 -5.19
N ALA A 47 0.94 -4.73 -6.11
CA ALA A 47 1.58 -4.12 -7.26
C ALA A 47 2.65 -3.10 -6.84
N ALA A 48 2.34 -2.23 -5.87
CA ALA A 48 3.30 -1.28 -5.33
C ALA A 48 4.49 -1.97 -4.65
N LEU A 49 4.25 -3.06 -3.92
CA LEU A 49 5.28 -3.83 -3.22
C LEU A 49 6.23 -4.53 -4.22
N ILE A 50 5.70 -5.11 -5.29
CA ILE A 50 6.51 -5.67 -6.39
C ILE A 50 7.37 -4.56 -7.02
N LEU A 51 6.79 -3.39 -7.27
CA LEU A 51 7.50 -2.27 -7.87
C LEU A 51 8.65 -1.77 -6.97
N VAL A 52 8.42 -1.69 -5.66
CA VAL A 52 9.46 -1.36 -4.67
C VAL A 52 10.58 -2.42 -4.64
N ILE A 53 10.23 -3.71 -4.75
CA ILE A 53 11.23 -4.79 -4.84
C ILE A 53 12.09 -4.62 -6.09
N ILE A 54 11.48 -4.36 -7.25
CA ILE A 54 12.21 -4.14 -8.51
C ILE A 54 13.15 -2.94 -8.37
N LEU A 55 12.66 -1.80 -7.87
CA LEU A 55 13.49 -0.61 -7.64
C LEU A 55 14.65 -0.89 -6.69
N SER A 56 14.41 -1.67 -5.63
CA SER A 56 15.45 -2.05 -4.67
C SER A 56 16.52 -2.92 -5.31
N ILE A 57 16.14 -3.87 -6.17
CA ILE A 57 17.09 -4.71 -6.92
C ILE A 57 17.96 -3.86 -7.84
N VAL A 58 17.36 -2.92 -8.59
CA VAL A 58 18.10 -2.02 -9.48
C VAL A 58 19.03 -1.11 -8.68
N TRP A 59 18.60 -0.66 -7.50
CA TRP A 59 19.42 0.15 -6.59
C TRP A 59 20.63 -0.63 -6.09
N VAL A 60 20.44 -1.86 -5.59
CA VAL A 60 21.53 -2.75 -5.14
C VAL A 60 22.49 -3.06 -6.29
N TYR A 61 21.98 -3.32 -7.48
CA TYR A 61 22.81 -3.55 -8.66
C TYR A 61 23.65 -2.31 -9.02
N THR A 62 23.04 -1.13 -8.97
CA THR A 62 23.73 0.14 -9.21
C THR A 62 24.81 0.40 -8.16
N PHE A 63 24.53 0.07 -6.89
CA PHE A 63 25.48 0.22 -5.79
C PHE A 63 26.70 -0.69 -5.91
N ILE A 64 26.52 -1.93 -6.39
CA ILE A 64 27.60 -2.91 -6.53
C ILE A 64 28.46 -2.67 -7.78
N TYR A 65 27.84 -2.24 -8.89
CA TYR A 65 28.50 -2.26 -10.21
C TYR A 65 28.84 -0.88 -10.79
N LYS A 66 28.39 0.24 -10.22
CA LYS A 66 28.65 1.58 -10.79
C LYS A 66 29.50 2.47 -9.89
N ASP A 67 30.27 3.35 -10.53
CA ASP A 67 31.08 4.38 -9.89
C ASP A 67 30.28 5.33 -8.98
N ASN A 68 30.99 5.95 -8.03
CA ASN A 68 30.44 6.88 -7.02
C ASN A 68 29.54 7.98 -7.62
N LEU A 69 29.81 8.42 -8.85
CA LEU A 69 29.02 9.45 -9.53
C LEU A 69 27.61 8.95 -9.91
N ALA A 70 27.50 7.68 -10.32
CA ALA A 70 26.22 7.06 -10.64
C ALA A 70 25.42 6.75 -9.36
N ILE A 71 26.09 6.35 -8.27
CA ILE A 71 25.47 6.13 -6.96
C ILE A 71 24.84 7.42 -6.43
N ALA A 72 25.53 8.56 -6.55
CA ALA A 72 25.01 9.86 -6.13
C ALA A 72 23.76 10.27 -6.92
N SER A 73 23.79 10.17 -8.25
CA SER A 73 22.66 10.51 -9.13
C SER A 73 21.44 9.60 -8.88
N TYR A 74 21.68 8.31 -8.64
CA TYR A 74 20.63 7.35 -8.34
C TYR A 74 20.02 7.57 -6.94
N SER A 75 20.83 7.97 -5.96
CA SER A 75 20.37 8.31 -4.61
C SER A 75 19.45 9.53 -4.60
N ILE A 76 19.78 10.58 -5.37
CA ILE A 76 18.93 11.77 -5.53
C ILE A 76 17.59 11.37 -6.18
N THR A 77 17.64 10.54 -7.22
CA THR A 77 16.44 10.02 -7.88
C THR A 77 15.55 9.24 -6.91
N MET A 78 16.16 8.39 -6.05
CA MET A 78 15.44 7.63 -5.04
C MET A 78 14.80 8.54 -3.98
N LEU A 79 15.47 9.63 -3.59
CA LEU A 79 14.98 10.64 -2.65
C LEU A 79 13.73 11.38 -3.16
N ILE A 80 13.58 11.51 -4.48
CA ILE A 80 12.41 12.13 -5.11
C ILE A 80 11.29 11.10 -5.30
N ILE A 81 11.63 9.88 -5.72
CA ILE A 81 10.63 8.82 -5.97
C ILE A 81 10.00 8.30 -4.67
N ALA A 82 10.78 8.18 -3.59
CA ALA A 82 10.30 7.65 -2.30
C ALA A 82 9.10 8.43 -1.71
N PRO A 83 9.12 9.78 -1.59
CA PRO A 83 7.97 10.53 -1.08
C PRO A 83 6.77 10.48 -2.03
N ILE A 84 6.99 10.49 -3.36
CA ILE A 84 5.91 10.31 -4.34
C ILE A 84 5.24 8.94 -4.14
N PHE A 85 6.04 7.88 -3.99
CA PHE A 85 5.53 6.54 -3.70
C PHE A 85 4.79 6.46 -2.36
N TYR A 86 5.30 7.12 -1.34
CA TYR A 86 4.70 7.12 0.00
C TYR A 86 3.37 7.88 0.05
N ILE A 87 3.23 8.94 -0.76
CA ILE A 87 1.98 9.70 -0.89
C ILE A 87 0.96 8.95 -1.75
N PHE A 88 1.38 8.37 -2.88
CA PHE A 88 0.48 7.67 -3.79
C PHE A 88 0.06 6.28 -3.30
N THR A 89 0.88 5.63 -2.48
CA THR A 89 0.59 4.30 -1.97
C THR A 89 0.07 4.42 -0.54
N PRO A 90 -1.23 4.14 -0.27
CA PRO A 90 -1.73 4.03 1.09
C PRO A 90 -1.23 2.71 1.71
N MET A 91 0.08 2.64 1.97
CA MET A 91 0.85 1.45 2.28
C MET A 91 0.38 0.77 3.58
N LYS A 92 -0.06 1.56 4.56
CA LYS A 92 -0.60 1.05 5.83
C LYS A 92 -1.98 0.40 5.67
N LEU A 93 -2.85 0.96 4.85
CA LEU A 93 -4.19 0.42 4.59
C LEU A 93 -4.13 -0.81 3.68
N GLY A 94 -3.30 -0.76 2.64
CA GLY A 94 -3.05 -1.87 1.73
C GLY A 94 -2.47 -3.11 2.44
N TYR A 95 -1.50 -2.91 3.35
CA TYR A 95 -0.94 -3.99 4.15
C TYR A 95 -1.97 -4.66 5.06
N LYS A 96 -2.83 -3.86 5.72
CA LYS A 96 -3.92 -4.39 6.56
C LYS A 96 -4.95 -5.14 5.73
N ALA A 97 -5.32 -4.61 4.56
CA ALA A 97 -6.24 -5.27 3.63
C ALA A 97 -5.67 -6.61 3.12
N PHE A 98 -4.38 -6.65 2.80
CA PHE A 98 -3.67 -7.87 2.40
C PHE A 98 -3.64 -8.92 3.53
N ARG A 99 -3.29 -8.50 4.76
CA ARG A 99 -3.32 -9.38 5.95
C ARG A 99 -4.71 -9.93 6.25
N TYR A 100 -5.75 -9.12 6.05
CA TYR A 100 -7.15 -9.55 6.21
C TYR A 100 -7.57 -10.56 5.14
N SER A 101 -7.21 -10.31 3.87
CA SER A 101 -7.50 -11.21 2.76
C SER A 101 -6.81 -12.58 2.90
N ARG A 102 -5.63 -12.62 3.54
CA ARG A 102 -4.84 -13.85 3.75
C ARG A 102 -5.19 -14.63 5.02
N LYS A 103 -6.05 -14.09 5.89
CA LYS A 103 -6.54 -14.75 7.12
C LYS A 103 -7.92 -15.41 6.94
N LYS A 104 -8.58 -15.17 5.80
CA LYS A 104 -9.75 -15.91 5.35
C LYS A 104 -9.29 -17.16 4.61
#